data_AF-A0A8T2NYD0-F1
#
_entry.id   AF-A0A8T2NYD0-F1
#
_cell.length_a   1.000
_cell.length_b   1.000
_cell.length_c   1.000
_cell.angle_alpha   90.00
_cell.angle_beta   90.00
_cell.angle_gamma   90.00
#
_symmetry.space_group_name_H-M   'P 1'
#
loop_
_entity.id
_entity.type
_entity.pdbx_description
1 polymer ?
#
loop_
_entity_poly.entity_id
_entity_poly.type
_entity_poly.pdbx_seq_one_letter_code
_entity_poly.pdbx_strand_id
1 'polypeptide(L)' 'MNVLLLKEPRDGDSGPDPYIKFAAIGPTTGDAMVAEGLSVSCVAEKPTAQHLAAGIAQSLQ' A
#
# COMPACT_ATOMS: atom_id res chain seq x y z
N MET A 1 -26.57 -7.14 4.32
CA MET A 1 -25.25 -7.58 4.81
C MET A 1 -24.30 -7.67 3.63
N ASN A 2 -23.30 -6.79 3.55
CA ASN A 2 -22.24 -6.91 2.54
C ASN A 2 -21.14 -7.80 3.13
N VAL A 3 -21.18 -9.09 2.82
CA VAL A 3 -20.10 -10.02 3.17
C VAL A 3 -19.01 -9.87 2.13
N LEU A 4 -17.93 -9.17 2.47
CA LEU A 4 -16.70 -9.17 1.68
C LEU A 4 -16.04 -10.55 1.86
N LEU A 5 -16.25 -11.43 0.87
CA LEU A 5 -15.46 -12.64 0.71
C LEU A 5 -14.00 -12.20 0.54
N LEU A 6 -13.20 -12.35 1.60
CA LEU A 6 -11.75 -12.23 1.48
C LEU A 6 -11.29 -13.29 0.48
N LYS A 7 -10.83 -12.83 -0.69
CA LYS A 7 -10.22 -13.68 -1.72
C LYS A 7 -9.06 -14.43 -1.09
N GLU A 8 -8.94 -15.71 -1.38
CA GLU A 8 -7.84 -16.56 -0.89
C GLU A 8 -6.47 -15.91 -1.21
N PRO A 9 -5.48 -16.05 -0.31
CA PRO A 9 -4.15 -15.48 -0.50
C PRO A 9 -3.56 -15.99 -1.82
N ARG A 10 -3.14 -15.06 -2.69
CA ARG A 10 -2.62 -15.37 -4.03
C ARG A 10 -1.29 -16.12 -3.93
N ASP A 11 -1.17 -17.24 -4.65
CA ASP A 11 0.05 -18.06 -4.71
C ASP A 11 1.24 -17.29 -5.32
N GLY A 12 2.25 -17.02 -4.47
CA GLY A 12 3.71 -17.07 -4.70
C GLY A 12 4.42 -16.30 -5.82
N ASP A 13 3.85 -16.17 -7.03
CA ASP A 13 4.62 -15.80 -8.25
C ASP A 13 4.00 -14.65 -9.05
N SER A 14 2.83 -14.15 -8.67
CA SER A 14 2.03 -13.21 -9.46
C SER A 14 2.01 -11.78 -8.90
N GLY A 15 3.16 -11.11 -8.81
CA GLY A 15 3.26 -9.67 -8.54
C GLY A 15 2.52 -9.16 -7.27
N PRO A 16 2.48 -7.84 -7.04
CA PRO A 16 1.74 -7.27 -5.93
C PRO A 16 0.22 -7.44 -6.10
N ASP A 17 -0.47 -7.83 -5.02
CA ASP A 17 -1.91 -8.03 -5.01
C ASP A 17 -2.65 -6.73 -5.43
N PRO A 18 -3.42 -6.71 -6.54
CA PRO A 18 -4.10 -5.51 -7.01
C PRO A 18 -5.17 -4.93 -6.04
N TYR A 19 -5.57 -5.66 -5.00
CA TYR A 19 -6.46 -5.17 -3.96
C TYR A 19 -5.72 -4.56 -2.76
N ILE A 20 -4.39 -4.71 -2.67
CA ILE A 20 -3.57 -4.16 -1.60
C ILE A 20 -2.83 -2.92 -2.11
N LYS A 21 -3.13 -1.76 -1.50
CA LYS A 21 -2.40 -0.52 -1.77
C LYS A 21 -1.34 -0.31 -0.69
N PHE A 22 -0.06 -0.51 -1.04
CA PHE A 22 1.04 -0.29 -0.11
C PHE A 22 1.30 1.21 0.06
N ALA A 23 1.46 1.65 1.32
CA ALA A 23 1.80 3.02 1.66
C ALA A 23 3.11 3.05 2.47
N ALA A 24 3.96 4.03 2.21
CA ALA A 24 5.21 4.24 2.94
C ALA A 24 5.15 5.52 3.79
N ILE A 25 5.69 5.48 5.00
CA ILE A 25 5.73 6.63 5.91
C ILE A 25 6.76 7.70 5.49
N GLY A 26 7.69 7.34 4.60
CA GLY A 26 8.71 8.25 4.09
C GLY A 26 9.44 7.66 2.88
N PRO A 27 10.25 8.49 2.19
CA PRO A 27 10.86 8.13 0.90
C PRO A 27 11.79 6.93 1.01
N THR A 28 12.65 6.86 2.03
CA THR A 28 13.56 5.71 2.23
C THR A 28 12.82 4.38 2.37
N THR A 29 11.67 4.37 3.05
CA THR A 29 10.83 3.17 3.15
C THR A 29 10.16 2.84 1.82
N GLY A 30 9.73 3.86 1.07
CA GLY A 30 9.16 3.68 -0.27
C GLY A 30 10.18 3.07 -1.24
N ASP A 31 11.40 3.60 -1.27
CA ASP A 31 12.47 3.10 -2.13
C ASP A 31 12.82 1.63 -1.80
N ALA A 32 12.89 1.29 -0.52
CA ALA A 32 13.11 -0.09 -0.08
C ALA A 32 11.98 -1.03 -0.51
N MET A 33 10.72 -0.60 -0.40
CA MET A 33 9.57 -1.38 -0.89
C MET A 33 9.65 -1.62 -2.40
N VAL A 34 10.00 -0.60 -3.18
CA VAL A 34 10.17 -0.71 -4.64
C VAL A 34 11.33 -1.64 -5.00
N ALA A 35 12.44 -1.59 -4.25
CA ALA A 35 13.57 -2.50 -4.45
C ALA A 35 13.19 -3.98 -4.24
N GLU A 36 12.21 -4.26 -3.37
CA GLU A 36 11.62 -5.59 -3.14
C GLU A 36 10.49 -5.92 -4.14
N GLY A 37 10.27 -5.11 -5.17
CA GLY A 37 9.26 -5.34 -6.20
C GLY A 37 7.83 -4.98 -5.80
N LEU A 38 7.63 -4.30 -4.66
CA LEU A 38 6.30 -3.84 -4.24
C LEU A 38 5.92 -2.54 -4.96
N SER A 39 4.65 -2.46 -5.38
CA SER A 39 4.08 -1.22 -5.92
C SER A 39 3.59 -0.32 -4.79
N VAL A 40 4.32 0.77 -4.54
CA VAL A 40 3.94 1.78 -3.53
C VAL A 40 2.90 2.73 -4.12
N SER A 41 1.72 2.79 -3.50
CA SER A 41 0.60 3.65 -3.90
C SER A 41 0.73 5.08 -3.39
N CYS A 42 1.33 5.28 -2.21
CA CYS A 42 1.66 6.62 -1.71
C CYS A 42 2.84 6.61 -0.75
N VAL A 43 3.48 7.77 -0.65
CA VAL A 43 4.47 8.10 0.37
C VAL A 43 3.95 9.30 1.15
N ALA A 44 3.96 9.23 2.47
CA ALA A 44 3.53 10.36 3.30
C ALA A 44 4.48 11.56 3.08
N GLU A 45 3.91 12.76 2.91
CA GLU A 45 4.70 14.01 2.75
C GLU A 45 5.60 14.27 3.96
N LYS A 46 5.13 13.90 5.16
CA LYS A 46 5.88 13.99 6.41
C LYS A 46 5.70 12.70 7.21
N PRO A 47 6.71 12.29 8.01
CA PRO A 47 6.65 11.06 8.81
C PRO A 47 5.77 11.26 10.06
N THR A 48 4.49 11.57 9.84
CA THR A 48 3.48 11.81 10.88
C THR A 48 2.20 11.06 10.52
N ALA A 49 1.42 10.71 11.55
CA ALA A 49 0.18 9.95 11.37
C ALA A 49 -0.81 10.67 10.44
N GLN A 50 -0.95 12.00 10.56
CA GLN A 50 -1.89 12.79 9.79
C GLN A 50 -1.56 12.79 8.28
N HIS A 51 -0.29 12.95 7.93
CA HIS A 51 0.11 12.98 6.52
C HIS A 51 0.04 11.59 5.89
N LEU A 52 0.36 10.53 6.65
CA LEU A 52 0.15 9.16 6.18
C LEU A 52 -1.33 8.85 5.98
N ALA A 53 -2.18 9.18 6.95
CA ALA A 53 -3.63 8.97 6.84
C ALA A 53 -4.23 9.71 5.64
N ALA A 54 -3.81 10.95 5.39
CA ALA A 54 -4.23 11.72 4.23
C ALA A 54 -3.81 11.04 2.91
N GLY A 55 -2.56 10.58 2.82
CA GLY A 55 -2.06 9.84 1.64
C GLY A 55 -2.81 8.52 1.40
N ILE A 56 -3.09 7.77 2.46
CA ILE A 56 -3.88 6.52 2.38
C ILE A 56 -5.29 6.83 1.89
N ALA A 57 -5.96 7.85 2.44
CA ALA A 57 -7.31 8.23 2.06
C ALA A 57 -7.40 8.63 0.57
N GLN A 58 -6.45 9.43 0.07
CA GLN A 58 -6.37 9.79 -1.35
C GLN A 58 -6.11 8.58 -2.24
N SER A 59 -5.28 7.64 -1.78
CA SER A 59 -4.95 6.45 -2.55
C SER A 59 -6.11 5.47 -2.68
N LEU A 60 -7.09 5.48 -1.77
CA LEU A 60 -8.22 4.55 -1.74
C LEU A 60 -9.48 5.03 -2.49
N GLN A 61 -9.49 6.27 -2.98
CA GLN A 61 -10.52 6.79 -3.89
C GLN A 61 -10.44 6.12 -5.26
#